data_AF-A0A5N6KJL7-F1
#
_entry.id   AF-A0A5N6KJL7-F1
#
_cell.length_a   1.000
_cell.length_b   1.000
_cell.length_c   1.000
_cell.angle_alpha   90.00
_cell.angle_beta   90.00
_cell.angle_gamma   90.00
#
_symmetry.space_group_name_H-M   'P 1'
#
loop_
_entity.id
_entity.type
_entity.pdbx_description
1 polymer ?
#
loop_
_entity_poly.entity_id
_entity_poly.type
_entity_poly.pdbx_seq_one_letter_code
_entity_poly.pdbx_strand_id
1 'polypeptide(L)'
;MTFTSLLSFLPSFLLPTLIYAQTSGSGSTTRYWDCCKASCAWNGKATLASGSNPVTSCDISNNPLSNYNAVSYCASSAGTAYMCGSQTPWAVSSTLSYGFAATNIAGGTEASWCCACYQLTFTSGPVAGKQMIVQATNSGGDLGSNQFDLAIPGGGFGIFNACTNQYPSTPAASWGAQYGGMSSRDQCASLPATLQAGCYWRFDWFLNADNPNVSFKQIACPAALTAKSGCVRANDAINESPTGSSVVPTYASTATSTSTSTSTSASGGGGGATTSSTTTSAGSGGTGTPVAHYGQCGGSGYTGSTACASPYTCTYMSAYYSQCFRFSRAVRAFPTDTVISVFFLLSNNYSVAYTNINYSTLSHTNKNT
;
A
#
# COMPACT_ATOMS: atom_id res chain seq x y z
N MET A 1 -20.60 -70.10 -11.24
CA MET A 1 -19.85 -68.94 -10.74
C MET A 1 -19.78 -67.92 -11.87
N THR A 2 -20.65 -66.91 -11.83
CA THR A 2 -20.68 -65.81 -12.78
C THR A 2 -20.59 -64.53 -11.96
N PHE A 3 -19.44 -63.86 -12.01
CA PHE A 3 -19.21 -62.58 -11.33
C PHE A 3 -19.77 -61.46 -12.21
N THR A 4 -20.95 -60.95 -11.86
CA THR A 4 -21.54 -59.76 -12.47
C THR A 4 -20.88 -58.52 -11.84
N SER A 5 -20.07 -57.81 -12.60
CA SER A 5 -19.42 -56.57 -12.15
C SER A 5 -20.45 -55.43 -12.17
N LEU A 6 -20.82 -54.92 -11.00
CA LEU A 6 -21.74 -53.81 -10.83
C LEU A 6 -20.96 -52.50 -11.05
N LEU A 7 -21.09 -51.89 -12.24
CA LEU A 7 -20.59 -50.54 -12.50
C LEU A 7 -21.43 -49.54 -11.70
N SER A 8 -20.88 -49.05 -10.59
CA SER A 8 -21.46 -47.95 -9.81
C SER A 8 -21.28 -46.64 -10.57
N PHE A 9 -22.36 -46.14 -11.18
CA PHE A 9 -22.41 -44.77 -11.69
C PHE A 9 -22.48 -43.81 -10.50
N LEU A 10 -21.35 -43.21 -10.13
CA LEU A 10 -21.37 -42.06 -9.23
C LEU A 10 -22.00 -40.87 -9.97
N PRO A 11 -23.10 -40.28 -9.46
CA PRO A 11 -23.63 -39.05 -10.02
C PRO A 11 -22.57 -37.96 -9.81
N SER A 12 -22.11 -37.37 -10.91
CA SER A 12 -21.27 -36.18 -10.89
C SER A 12 -22.09 -35.05 -10.28
N PHE A 13 -21.93 -34.82 -8.98
CA PHE A 13 -22.44 -33.62 -8.32
C PHE A 13 -21.71 -32.42 -8.95
N LEU A 14 -22.38 -31.74 -9.87
CA LEU A 14 -22.01 -30.40 -10.32
C LEU A 14 -22.19 -29.47 -9.11
N LEU A 15 -21.12 -29.21 -8.37
CA LEU A 15 -21.13 -28.15 -7.36
C LEU A 15 -21.41 -26.82 -8.07
N PRO A 16 -22.37 -26.02 -7.62
CA PRO A 16 -22.59 -24.69 -8.15
C PRO A 16 -21.33 -23.84 -7.89
N THR A 17 -20.64 -23.44 -8.94
CA THR A 17 -19.58 -22.44 -8.86
C THR A 17 -20.23 -21.10 -8.51
N LEU A 18 -20.20 -20.72 -7.24
CA LEU A 18 -20.51 -19.37 -6.78
C LEU A 18 -19.44 -18.44 -7.36
N ILE A 19 -19.74 -17.81 -8.51
CA ILE A 19 -18.92 -16.73 -9.03
C ILE A 19 -19.27 -15.49 -8.20
N TYR A 20 -18.41 -15.13 -7.24
CA TYR A 20 -18.55 -13.84 -6.57
C TYR A 20 -18.21 -12.71 -7.55
N ALA A 21 -18.93 -11.60 -7.46
CA ALA A 21 -18.65 -10.41 -8.25
C ALA A 21 -17.22 -9.93 -7.95
N GLN A 22 -16.44 -9.60 -8.99
CA GLN A 22 -15.07 -9.12 -8.81
C GLN A 22 -15.10 -7.79 -8.03
N THR A 23 -14.34 -7.73 -6.94
CA THR A 23 -14.22 -6.49 -6.16
C THR A 23 -13.58 -5.40 -7.03
N SER A 24 -14.25 -4.26 -7.18
CA SER A 24 -13.78 -3.15 -8.01
C SER A 24 -14.25 -1.82 -7.44
N GLY A 25 -13.62 -0.73 -7.87
CA GLY A 25 -14.00 0.60 -7.42
C GLY A 25 -12.97 1.66 -7.75
N SER A 26 -13.11 2.80 -7.08
CA SER A 26 -12.08 3.85 -7.04
C SER A 26 -11.32 3.76 -5.73
N GLY A 27 -10.05 4.16 -5.76
CA GLY A 27 -9.15 4.14 -4.61
C GLY A 27 -8.09 5.22 -4.69
N SER A 28 -7.35 5.35 -3.60
CA SER A 28 -6.15 6.17 -3.51
C SER A 28 -4.92 5.29 -3.40
N THR A 29 -3.76 5.86 -3.68
CA THR A 29 -2.48 5.17 -3.43
C THR A 29 -1.60 5.98 -2.49
N THR A 30 -0.76 5.27 -1.76
CA THR A 30 0.42 5.80 -1.08
C THR A 30 1.63 4.97 -1.48
N ARG A 31 2.78 5.22 -0.85
CA ARG A 31 4.02 4.48 -1.08
C ARG A 31 4.71 4.22 0.26
N TYR A 32 5.24 3.01 0.43
CA TYR A 32 5.95 2.63 1.65
C TYR A 32 7.02 1.57 1.39
N TRP A 33 7.97 1.46 2.30
CA TRP A 33 8.83 0.30 2.48
C TRP A 33 9.43 0.34 3.88
N ASP A 34 8.86 -0.44 4.80
CA ASP A 34 9.23 -0.47 6.22
C ASP A 34 10.12 -1.66 6.61
N CYS A 35 10.31 -2.59 5.66
CA CYS A 35 10.99 -3.88 5.81
C CYS A 35 10.31 -4.85 6.79
N CYS A 36 9.11 -4.52 7.30
CA CYS A 36 8.37 -5.39 8.19
C CYS A 36 7.91 -6.67 7.49
N LYS A 37 7.72 -7.74 8.25
CA LYS A 37 7.03 -8.92 7.73
C LYS A 37 5.61 -8.51 7.36
N ALA A 38 5.21 -8.77 6.12
CA ALA A 38 3.90 -8.45 5.61
C ALA A 38 2.79 -9.25 6.32
N SER A 39 1.61 -8.66 6.53
CA SER A 39 0.54 -9.30 7.31
C SER A 39 0.02 -10.59 6.67
N CYS A 40 -0.02 -10.70 5.34
CA CYS A 40 -0.44 -11.91 4.63
C CYS A 40 0.64 -13.01 4.63
N ALA A 41 1.79 -12.77 5.27
CA ALA A 41 2.82 -13.79 5.50
C ALA A 41 2.53 -14.68 6.73
N TRP A 42 1.47 -14.40 7.47
CA TRP A 42 1.03 -15.23 8.59
C TRP A 42 0.08 -16.33 8.13
N ASN A 43 0.17 -17.49 8.78
CA ASN A 43 -0.77 -18.60 8.56
C ASN A 43 -2.21 -18.18 8.90
N GLY A 44 -3.17 -18.75 8.16
CA GLY A 44 -4.61 -18.57 8.43
C GLY A 44 -5.19 -17.22 8.03
N LYS A 45 -4.44 -16.37 7.30
CA LYS A 45 -4.91 -15.04 6.87
C LYS A 45 -5.87 -15.07 5.69
N ALA A 46 -5.84 -16.11 4.86
CA ALA A 46 -6.74 -16.33 3.74
C ALA A 46 -6.83 -17.83 3.40
N THR A 47 -7.84 -18.23 2.63
CA THR A 47 -7.92 -19.56 2.05
C THR A 47 -6.97 -19.65 0.86
N LEU A 48 -5.97 -20.53 0.94
CA LEU A 48 -4.92 -20.66 -0.08
C LEU A 48 -5.13 -21.89 -0.95
N ALA A 49 -4.66 -21.82 -2.20
CA ALA A 49 -4.67 -22.96 -3.10
C ALA A 49 -3.86 -24.14 -2.53
N SER A 50 -4.22 -25.35 -2.93
CA SER A 50 -3.45 -26.55 -2.56
C SER A 50 -1.99 -26.39 -3.03
N GLY A 51 -1.04 -26.62 -2.12
CA GLY A 51 0.40 -26.44 -2.37
C GLY A 51 0.90 -24.99 -2.35
N SER A 52 0.02 -24.01 -2.11
CA SER A 52 0.41 -22.62 -1.88
C SER A 52 0.84 -22.39 -0.43
N ASN A 53 1.59 -21.30 -0.21
CA ASN A 53 2.00 -20.85 1.12
C ASN A 53 1.48 -19.43 1.40
N PRO A 54 1.50 -18.95 2.65
CA PRO A 54 1.41 -17.52 2.93
C PRO A 54 2.50 -16.74 2.19
N VAL A 55 2.37 -15.42 2.13
CA VAL A 55 3.41 -14.57 1.52
C VAL A 55 4.76 -14.88 2.15
N THR A 56 5.75 -15.19 1.33
CA THR A 56 7.10 -15.51 1.78
C THR A 56 7.73 -14.28 2.47
N SER A 57 8.23 -14.47 3.68
CA SER A 57 9.09 -13.50 4.37
C SER A 57 10.55 -13.86 4.14
N CYS A 58 11.45 -12.93 4.41
CA CYS A 58 12.89 -13.17 4.32
C CYS A 58 13.58 -12.96 5.66
N ASP A 59 14.74 -13.57 5.83
CA ASP A 59 15.65 -13.29 6.94
C ASP A 59 16.33 -11.92 6.78
N ILE A 60 17.21 -11.59 7.73
CA ILE A 60 17.96 -10.33 7.73
C ILE A 60 18.81 -10.14 6.46
N SER A 61 19.21 -11.22 5.81
CA SER A 61 20.07 -11.25 4.62
C SER A 61 19.28 -11.41 3.30
N ASN A 62 17.95 -11.23 3.32
CA ASN A 62 17.04 -11.46 2.18
C ASN A 62 16.90 -12.93 1.71
N ASN A 63 17.24 -13.92 2.54
CA ASN A 63 16.97 -15.30 2.19
C ASN A 63 15.50 -15.66 2.50
N PRO A 64 14.76 -16.27 1.57
CA PRO A 64 13.39 -16.73 1.82
C PRO A 64 13.27 -17.65 3.04
N LEU A 65 12.31 -17.38 3.91
CA LEU A 65 11.99 -18.20 5.08
C LEU A 65 10.86 -19.17 4.77
N SER A 66 11.04 -20.44 5.14
CA SER A 66 9.97 -21.45 5.12
C SER A 66 9.17 -21.49 6.43
N ASN A 67 9.67 -20.87 7.51
CA ASN A 67 8.94 -20.73 8.77
C ASN A 67 7.99 -19.53 8.71
N TYR A 68 6.75 -19.76 8.27
CA TYR A 68 5.70 -18.72 8.23
C TYR A 68 5.25 -18.23 9.61
N ASN A 69 5.66 -18.89 10.70
CA ASN A 69 5.45 -18.41 12.07
C ASN A 69 6.61 -17.56 12.61
N ALA A 70 7.67 -17.33 11.83
CA ALA A 70 8.77 -16.46 12.23
C ALA A 70 8.26 -15.05 12.56
N VAL A 71 8.67 -14.52 13.71
CA VAL A 71 8.20 -13.24 14.23
C VAL A 71 8.80 -12.09 13.45
N SER A 72 7.98 -11.08 13.14
CA SER A 72 8.47 -9.86 12.50
C SER A 72 9.39 -9.10 13.44
N TYR A 73 10.49 -8.54 12.90
CA TYR A 73 11.28 -7.58 13.67
C TYR A 73 10.45 -6.36 14.13
N CYS A 74 9.46 -5.93 13.33
CA CYS A 74 8.57 -4.82 13.71
C CYS A 74 7.63 -5.15 14.87
N ALA A 75 7.41 -6.44 15.15
CA ALA A 75 6.58 -6.87 16.29
C ALA A 75 7.41 -7.06 17.57
N SER A 76 8.70 -7.39 17.44
CA SER A 76 9.61 -7.61 18.55
C SER A 76 11.06 -7.55 18.06
N SER A 77 11.97 -7.00 18.86
CA SER A 77 13.41 -6.95 18.55
C SER A 77 14.08 -8.34 18.48
N ALA A 78 13.39 -9.39 18.95
CA ALA A 78 13.81 -10.79 18.77
C ALA A 78 13.29 -11.41 17.46
N GLY A 79 12.47 -10.68 16.70
CA GLY A 79 11.93 -11.12 15.42
C GLY A 79 13.02 -11.25 14.36
N THR A 80 12.85 -12.22 13.46
CA THR A 80 13.83 -12.58 12.43
C THR A 80 13.27 -12.48 11.01
N ALA A 81 12.01 -12.11 10.86
CA ALA A 81 11.32 -12.03 9.59
C ALA A 81 11.11 -10.58 9.11
N TYR A 82 11.41 -10.37 7.83
CA TYR A 82 11.37 -9.12 7.09
C TYR A 82 10.62 -9.28 5.76
N MET A 83 10.26 -8.17 5.13
CA MET A 83 9.81 -8.19 3.73
C MET A 83 10.96 -8.62 2.80
N CYS A 84 10.68 -9.46 1.81
CA CYS A 84 11.67 -9.88 0.83
C CYS A 84 11.93 -8.79 -0.22
N GLY A 85 13.21 -8.48 -0.52
CA GLY A 85 13.58 -7.56 -1.60
C GLY A 85 13.13 -8.00 -3.00
N SER A 86 12.78 -9.28 -3.19
CA SER A 86 12.16 -9.78 -4.42
C SER A 86 10.74 -9.27 -4.65
N GLN A 87 10.07 -8.79 -3.61
CA GLN A 87 8.70 -8.28 -3.60
C GLN A 87 8.65 -6.76 -3.84
N THR A 88 9.45 -6.30 -4.80
CA THR A 88 9.54 -4.91 -5.26
C THR A 88 8.82 -4.74 -6.61
N PRO A 89 8.46 -3.52 -7.01
CA PRO A 89 7.74 -3.26 -8.25
C PRO A 89 8.69 -3.24 -9.45
N TRP A 90 8.16 -3.58 -10.63
CA TRP A 90 8.92 -3.53 -11.88
C TRP A 90 8.02 -3.23 -13.08
N ALA A 91 8.60 -2.60 -14.09
CA ALA A 91 7.92 -2.34 -15.36
C ALA A 91 7.87 -3.61 -16.21
N VAL A 92 6.71 -3.90 -16.78
CA VAL A 92 6.49 -4.99 -17.76
C VAL A 92 6.47 -4.43 -19.19
N SER A 93 5.98 -3.19 -19.34
CA SER A 93 6.04 -2.40 -20.57
C SER A 93 6.06 -0.92 -20.21
N SER A 94 6.05 -0.02 -21.20
CA SER A 94 5.90 1.42 -20.96
C SER A 94 4.56 1.81 -20.31
N THR A 95 3.54 0.93 -20.37
CA THR A 95 2.18 1.19 -19.88
C THR A 95 1.70 0.22 -18.80
N LEU A 96 2.44 -0.86 -18.53
CA LEU A 96 2.11 -1.86 -17.51
C LEU A 96 3.29 -2.07 -16.54
N SER A 97 3.00 -2.11 -15.24
CA SER A 97 3.92 -2.56 -14.18
C SER A 97 3.28 -3.64 -13.32
N TYR A 98 4.11 -4.48 -12.70
CA TYR A 98 3.71 -5.37 -11.63
C TYR A 98 4.33 -4.92 -10.29
N GLY A 99 3.70 -5.28 -9.18
CA GLY A 99 4.25 -5.03 -7.86
C GLY A 99 3.38 -5.58 -6.73
N PHE A 100 3.57 -5.01 -5.55
CA PHE A 100 2.93 -5.47 -4.32
C PHE A 100 2.38 -4.26 -3.57
N ALA A 101 1.37 -4.48 -2.73
CA ALA A 101 0.77 -3.42 -1.94
C ALA A 101 0.28 -3.92 -0.59
N ALA A 102 0.26 -3.01 0.39
CA ALA A 102 -0.67 -3.12 1.51
C ALA A 102 -2.04 -2.61 1.07
N THR A 103 -3.12 -3.26 1.49
CA THR A 103 -4.47 -2.90 1.04
C THR A 103 -5.46 -2.81 2.17
N ASN A 104 -6.38 -1.87 2.06
CA ASN A 104 -7.64 -1.87 2.81
C ASN A 104 -8.79 -1.68 1.82
N ILE A 105 -9.54 -2.76 1.57
CA ILE A 105 -10.62 -2.78 0.58
C ILE A 105 -11.98 -2.69 1.27
N ALA A 106 -12.81 -1.74 0.83
CA ALA A 106 -14.12 -1.47 1.40
C ALA A 106 -14.98 -2.74 1.40
N GLY A 107 -15.58 -3.06 2.55
CA GLY A 107 -16.42 -4.25 2.72
C GLY A 107 -15.67 -5.57 2.75
N GLY A 108 -14.33 -5.55 2.70
CA GLY A 108 -13.47 -6.73 2.79
C GLY A 108 -12.80 -6.88 4.15
N THR A 109 -12.02 -7.95 4.27
CA THR A 109 -11.10 -8.22 5.39
C THR A 109 -9.81 -8.83 4.83
N GLU A 110 -8.81 -9.08 5.68
CA GLU A 110 -7.61 -9.81 5.27
C GLU A 110 -7.93 -11.15 4.60
N ALA A 111 -8.97 -11.85 5.07
CA ALA A 111 -9.42 -13.09 4.45
C ALA A 111 -9.83 -12.93 2.97
N SER A 112 -10.38 -11.77 2.60
CA SER A 112 -10.81 -11.50 1.23
C SER A 112 -9.72 -10.94 0.33
N TRP A 113 -8.78 -10.14 0.86
CA TRP A 113 -7.76 -9.49 0.02
C TRP A 113 -6.38 -10.12 0.09
N CYS A 114 -6.02 -10.85 1.16
CA CYS A 114 -4.67 -11.41 1.24
C CYS A 114 -4.40 -12.33 0.05
N CYS A 115 -3.28 -12.04 -0.62
CA CYS A 115 -2.80 -12.68 -1.83
C CYS A 115 -3.67 -12.49 -3.09
N ALA A 116 -4.75 -11.71 -3.01
CA ALA A 116 -5.52 -11.31 -4.18
C ALA A 116 -4.72 -10.33 -5.05
N CYS A 117 -5.00 -10.33 -6.35
CA CYS A 117 -4.40 -9.36 -7.27
C CYS A 117 -5.42 -8.35 -7.76
N TYR A 118 -4.97 -7.11 -7.91
CA TYR A 118 -5.78 -6.00 -8.38
C TYR A 118 -5.09 -5.33 -9.55
N GLN A 119 -5.82 -5.17 -10.65
CA GLN A 119 -5.41 -4.29 -11.73
C GLN A 119 -5.81 -2.87 -11.37
N LEU A 120 -4.83 -2.02 -11.12
CA LEU A 120 -4.96 -0.59 -10.90
C LEU A 120 -4.81 0.12 -12.25
N THR A 121 -5.70 1.03 -12.54
CA THR A 121 -5.55 2.01 -13.63
C THR A 121 -5.44 3.37 -12.98
N PHE A 122 -4.31 4.04 -13.15
CA PHE A 122 -4.09 5.36 -12.55
C PHE A 122 -4.98 6.41 -13.21
N THR A 123 -5.63 7.23 -12.40
CA THR A 123 -6.59 8.25 -12.83
C THR A 123 -6.11 9.67 -12.57
N SER A 124 -4.96 9.86 -11.92
CA SER A 124 -4.32 11.17 -11.72
C SER A 124 -2.79 11.07 -11.72
N GLY A 125 -2.13 12.24 -11.68
CA GLY A 125 -0.67 12.34 -11.69
C GLY A 125 -0.03 12.05 -13.05
N PRO A 126 1.32 12.06 -13.12
CA PRO A 126 2.06 11.87 -14.38
C PRO A 126 1.91 10.46 -14.97
N VAL A 127 1.37 9.52 -14.20
CA VAL A 127 1.14 8.12 -14.60
C VAL A 127 -0.31 7.84 -15.01
N ALA A 128 -1.17 8.86 -15.07
CA ALA A 128 -2.56 8.68 -15.46
C ALA A 128 -2.69 7.90 -16.80
N GLY A 129 -3.57 6.91 -16.82
CA GLY A 129 -3.76 5.98 -17.94
C GLY A 129 -2.82 4.77 -17.96
N LYS A 130 -1.71 4.78 -17.21
CA LYS A 130 -0.89 3.57 -17.01
C LYS A 130 -1.62 2.58 -16.10
N GLN A 131 -1.24 1.31 -16.22
CA GLN A 131 -1.79 0.22 -15.41
C GLN A 131 -0.71 -0.42 -14.54
N MET A 132 -1.09 -0.78 -13.33
CA MET A 132 -0.24 -1.57 -12.43
C MET A 132 -1.04 -2.74 -11.89
N ILE A 133 -0.53 -3.96 -12.00
CA ILE A 133 -1.11 -5.12 -11.33
C ILE A 133 -0.35 -5.33 -10.02
N VAL A 134 -1.07 -5.29 -8.90
CA VAL A 134 -0.49 -5.51 -7.58
C VAL A 134 -1.04 -6.76 -6.94
N GLN A 135 -0.19 -7.51 -6.24
CA GLN A 135 -0.65 -8.50 -5.27
C GLN A 135 -0.73 -7.86 -3.88
N ALA A 136 -1.85 -8.03 -3.20
CA ALA A 136 -2.04 -7.60 -1.82
C ALA A 136 -1.28 -8.55 -0.87
N THR A 137 -0.21 -8.05 -0.25
CA THR A 137 0.65 -8.83 0.65
C THR A 137 0.57 -8.39 2.09
N ASN A 138 0.05 -7.19 2.33
CA ASN A 138 -0.04 -6.58 3.65
C ASN A 138 -1.38 -5.86 3.84
N SER A 139 -1.65 -5.46 5.07
CA SER A 139 -2.75 -4.58 5.45
C SER A 139 -2.20 -3.47 6.35
N GLY A 140 -2.64 -2.24 6.16
CA GLY A 140 -2.33 -1.14 7.08
C GLY A 140 -3.59 -0.72 7.85
N GLY A 141 -3.48 -0.63 9.17
CA GLY A 141 -4.60 -0.23 10.04
C GLY A 141 -4.97 1.26 9.93
N ASP A 142 -4.07 2.05 9.36
CA ASP A 142 -4.20 3.48 9.07
C ASP A 142 -4.70 3.77 7.65
N LEU A 143 -4.82 2.74 6.81
CA LEU A 143 -5.28 2.90 5.45
C LEU A 143 -6.76 3.25 5.41
N GLY A 144 -7.10 4.28 4.62
CA GLY A 144 -8.46 4.63 4.28
C GLY A 144 -9.15 3.55 3.45
N SER A 145 -10.45 3.74 3.24
CA SER A 145 -11.26 2.84 2.41
C SER A 145 -10.75 2.81 0.96
N ASN A 146 -10.51 1.62 0.41
CA ASN A 146 -9.95 1.38 -0.93
C ASN A 146 -8.57 2.02 -1.15
N GLN A 147 -7.72 2.02 -0.13
CA GLN A 147 -6.35 2.51 -0.27
C GLN A 147 -5.37 1.36 -0.57
N PHE A 148 -4.46 1.62 -1.52
CA PHE A 148 -3.36 0.76 -1.90
C PHE A 148 -2.04 1.44 -1.55
N ASP A 149 -1.38 0.97 -0.49
CA ASP A 149 -0.04 1.45 -0.14
C ASP A 149 1.00 0.65 -0.93
N LEU A 150 1.57 1.27 -1.98
CA LEU A 150 2.43 0.57 -2.91
C LEU A 150 3.79 0.29 -2.27
N ALA A 151 4.22 -0.98 -2.28
CA ALA A 151 5.50 -1.39 -1.71
C ALA A 151 6.64 -0.93 -2.62
N ILE A 152 7.24 0.21 -2.31
CA ILE A 152 8.26 0.89 -3.13
C ILE A 152 9.46 1.21 -2.23
N PRO A 153 10.62 0.55 -2.41
CA PRO A 153 11.82 0.89 -1.64
C PRO A 153 12.17 2.38 -1.73
N GLY A 154 12.46 2.98 -0.58
CA GLY A 154 12.65 4.43 -0.47
C GLY A 154 11.34 5.24 -0.57
N GLY A 155 10.18 4.60 -0.45
CA GLY A 155 8.85 5.25 -0.37
C GLY A 155 8.53 5.84 1.01
N GLY A 156 9.35 5.53 2.02
CA GLY A 156 9.15 5.94 3.41
C GLY A 156 8.80 4.74 4.29
N PHE A 157 9.28 4.76 5.53
CA PHE A 157 9.02 3.71 6.51
C PHE A 157 7.58 3.76 7.03
N GLY A 158 6.99 4.95 7.11
CA GLY A 158 5.74 5.15 7.82
C GLY A 158 5.92 4.98 9.34
N ILE A 159 5.03 4.21 9.95
CA ILE A 159 4.97 4.04 11.41
C ILE A 159 6.14 3.19 11.94
N PHE A 160 6.53 2.15 11.19
CA PHE A 160 7.52 1.17 11.62
C PHE A 160 8.80 1.26 10.80
N ASN A 161 9.95 0.94 11.39
CA ASN A 161 11.22 0.90 10.68
C ASN A 161 12.02 -0.34 11.10
N ALA A 162 11.87 -1.43 10.36
CA ALA A 162 12.78 -2.58 10.44
C ALA A 162 13.98 -2.42 9.50
N CYS A 163 13.92 -1.51 8.52
CA CYS A 163 14.94 -1.38 7.50
C CYS A 163 16.31 -1.02 8.05
N THR A 164 16.39 -0.15 9.04
CA THR A 164 17.69 0.19 9.67
C THR A 164 18.28 -0.96 10.47
N ASN A 165 17.47 -1.92 10.92
CA ASN A 165 17.98 -3.14 11.52
C ASN A 165 18.38 -4.16 10.45
N GLN A 166 17.55 -4.35 9.42
CA GLN A 166 17.83 -5.29 8.33
C GLN A 166 19.10 -4.91 7.55
N TYR A 167 19.31 -3.61 7.35
CA TYR A 167 20.42 -3.05 6.59
C TYR A 167 21.18 -2.03 7.45
N PRO A 168 21.99 -2.48 8.42
CA PRO A 168 22.66 -1.59 9.38
C PRO A 168 23.68 -0.64 8.72
N SER A 169 24.17 -0.98 7.52
CA SER A 169 25.03 -0.11 6.72
C SER A 169 24.30 1.04 6.02
N THR A 170 22.95 1.04 6.02
CA THR A 170 22.12 2.08 5.40
C THR A 170 21.34 2.83 6.48
N PRO A 171 21.89 3.92 7.05
CA PRO A 171 21.26 4.64 8.15
C PRO A 171 19.94 5.30 7.72
N ALA A 172 19.03 5.55 8.67
CA ALA A 172 17.68 6.08 8.40
C ALA A 172 17.64 7.28 7.45
N ALA A 173 18.57 8.24 7.60
CA ALA A 173 18.66 9.42 6.74
C ALA A 173 18.90 9.08 5.26
N SER A 174 19.52 7.94 4.96
CA SER A 174 19.77 7.45 3.60
C SER A 174 18.53 6.87 2.93
N TRP A 175 17.43 6.66 3.65
CA TRP A 175 16.16 6.18 3.11
C TRP A 175 15.19 7.32 2.77
N GLY A 176 15.53 8.56 3.13
CA GLY A 176 14.72 9.75 2.94
C GLY A 176 13.81 10.05 4.13
N ALA A 177 12.72 10.80 3.87
CA ALA A 177 11.75 11.18 4.90
C ALA A 177 10.99 9.95 5.43
N GLN A 178 10.58 10.00 6.71
CA GLN A 178 9.81 8.91 7.32
C GLN A 178 8.54 8.58 6.52
N TYR A 179 7.83 9.59 6.03
CA TYR A 179 6.69 9.46 5.11
C TYR A 179 7.07 10.07 3.76
N GLY A 180 6.80 9.34 2.67
CA GLY A 180 7.14 9.76 1.30
C GLY A 180 8.58 9.46 0.88
N GLY A 181 9.48 9.18 1.83
CA GLY A 181 10.80 8.63 1.58
C GLY A 181 11.73 9.56 0.82
N MET A 182 12.46 9.01 -0.15
CA MET A 182 13.40 9.74 -0.99
C MET A 182 12.71 10.80 -1.85
N SER A 183 13.43 11.86 -2.16
CA SER A 183 12.94 12.98 -3.00
C SER A 183 13.54 12.99 -4.40
N SER A 184 14.63 12.24 -4.63
CA SER A 184 15.34 12.22 -5.92
C SER A 184 15.82 10.82 -6.28
N ARG A 185 15.92 10.57 -7.59
CA ARG A 185 16.36 9.30 -8.17
C ARG A 185 17.76 8.87 -7.75
N ASP A 186 18.68 9.83 -7.63
CA ASP A 186 20.09 9.54 -7.34
C ASP A 186 20.29 8.97 -5.93
N GLN A 187 19.35 9.23 -5.02
CA GLN A 187 19.37 8.63 -3.67
C GLN A 187 19.16 7.11 -3.71
N CYS A 188 18.58 6.54 -4.77
CA CYS A 188 18.42 5.09 -4.86
C CYS A 188 19.76 4.34 -4.81
N ALA A 189 20.87 4.96 -5.22
CA ALA A 189 22.20 4.35 -5.15
C ALA A 189 22.68 4.07 -3.72
N SER A 190 22.12 4.76 -2.71
CA SER A 190 22.46 4.51 -1.30
C SER A 190 21.67 3.36 -0.68
N LEU A 191 20.65 2.81 -1.35
CA LEU A 191 19.91 1.66 -0.85
C LEU A 191 20.69 0.36 -1.05
N PRO A 192 20.38 -0.69 -0.26
CA PRO A 192 20.88 -2.05 -0.49
C PRO A 192 20.63 -2.49 -1.93
N ALA A 193 21.59 -3.18 -2.54
CA ALA A 193 21.57 -3.55 -3.97
C ALA A 193 20.27 -4.26 -4.40
N THR A 194 19.72 -5.11 -3.53
CA THR A 194 18.47 -5.86 -3.76
C THR A 194 17.24 -4.96 -3.90
N LEU A 195 17.29 -3.72 -3.39
CA LEU A 195 16.17 -2.78 -3.35
C LEU A 195 16.30 -1.64 -4.36
N GLN A 196 17.50 -1.41 -4.91
CA GLN A 196 17.76 -0.29 -5.80
C GLN A 196 16.86 -0.30 -7.04
N ALA A 197 16.63 -1.46 -7.65
CA ALA A 197 15.78 -1.59 -8.83
C ALA A 197 14.33 -1.10 -8.57
N GLY A 198 13.75 -1.50 -7.44
CA GLY A 198 12.42 -1.04 -7.02
C GLY A 198 12.39 0.45 -6.69
N CYS A 199 13.48 1.00 -6.15
CA CYS A 199 13.62 2.44 -5.94
C CYS A 199 13.70 3.20 -7.25
N TYR A 200 14.54 2.78 -8.19
CA TYR A 200 14.65 3.42 -9.50
C TYR A 200 13.33 3.37 -10.27
N TRP A 201 12.58 2.26 -10.18
CA TRP A 201 11.24 2.14 -10.76
C TRP A 201 10.31 3.29 -10.35
N ARG A 202 10.40 3.77 -9.10
CA ARG A 202 9.61 4.91 -8.59
C ARG A 202 9.81 6.16 -9.43
N PHE A 203 11.05 6.45 -9.79
CA PHE A 203 11.41 7.68 -10.52
C PHE A 203 11.32 7.49 -12.03
N ASP A 204 11.50 6.26 -12.52
CA ASP A 204 11.56 5.95 -13.95
C ASP A 204 10.18 5.67 -14.54
N TRP A 205 9.58 4.54 -14.19
CA TRP A 205 8.29 4.15 -14.78
C TRP A 205 7.13 4.86 -14.10
N PHE A 206 7.22 5.00 -12.77
CA PHE A 206 6.19 5.63 -11.96
C PHE A 206 6.30 7.16 -11.93
N LEU A 207 7.32 7.74 -12.60
CA LEU A 207 7.50 9.17 -12.81
C LEU A 207 7.41 10.01 -11.51
N ASN A 208 7.83 9.41 -10.39
CA ASN A 208 7.72 9.96 -9.05
C ASN A 208 6.33 10.53 -8.73
N ALA A 209 5.27 9.87 -9.22
CA ALA A 209 3.90 10.28 -8.98
C ALA A 209 3.61 10.34 -7.47
N ASP A 210 3.05 11.44 -7.01
CA ASP A 210 2.70 11.62 -5.60
C ASP A 210 1.26 11.20 -5.36
N ASN A 211 1.09 10.00 -4.79
CA ASN A 211 -0.19 9.44 -4.37
C ASN A 211 -1.30 9.50 -5.45
N PRO A 212 -1.05 8.99 -6.67
CA PRO A 212 -2.04 9.02 -7.73
C PRO A 212 -3.30 8.21 -7.34
N ASN A 213 -4.47 8.72 -7.72
CA ASN A 213 -5.72 8.00 -7.59
C ASN A 213 -5.78 6.86 -8.61
N VAL A 214 -6.61 5.86 -8.33
CA VAL A 214 -6.80 4.69 -9.18
C VAL A 214 -8.28 4.33 -9.31
N SER A 215 -8.64 3.74 -10.45
CA SER A 215 -9.72 2.76 -10.50
C SER A 215 -9.11 1.37 -10.44
N PHE A 216 -9.74 0.44 -9.72
CA PHE A 216 -9.21 -0.91 -9.54
C PHE A 216 -10.27 -1.99 -9.82
N LYS A 217 -9.79 -3.17 -10.19
CA LYS A 217 -10.58 -4.41 -10.26
C LYS A 217 -9.74 -5.59 -9.78
N GLN A 218 -10.33 -6.50 -9.03
CA GLN A 218 -9.73 -7.77 -8.67
C GLN A 218 -9.62 -8.65 -9.92
N ILE A 219 -8.48 -9.31 -10.10
CA ILE A 219 -8.18 -10.16 -11.24
C ILE A 219 -7.43 -11.42 -10.79
N ALA A 220 -7.36 -12.42 -11.67
CA ALA A 220 -6.44 -13.53 -11.50
C ALA A 220 -5.01 -13.00 -11.40
N CYS A 221 -4.23 -13.53 -10.46
CA CYS A 221 -2.85 -13.08 -10.30
C CYS A 221 -1.99 -13.50 -11.51
N PRO A 222 -1.15 -12.60 -12.06
CA PRO A 222 -0.04 -13.02 -12.89
C PRO A 222 0.88 -13.99 -12.16
N ALA A 223 1.30 -15.07 -12.82
CA ALA A 223 2.21 -16.06 -12.26
C ALA A 223 3.55 -15.46 -11.81
N ALA A 224 3.98 -14.35 -12.43
CA ALA A 224 5.19 -13.63 -12.03
C ALA A 224 5.09 -12.98 -10.64
N LEU A 225 3.89 -12.60 -10.18
CA LEU A 225 3.69 -12.07 -8.83
C LEU A 225 3.67 -13.21 -7.81
N THR A 226 2.90 -14.26 -8.09
CA THR A 226 2.75 -15.40 -7.18
C THR A 226 4.05 -16.22 -7.07
N ALA A 227 4.88 -16.24 -8.12
CA ALA A 227 6.22 -16.85 -8.06
C ALA A 227 7.18 -16.11 -7.12
N LYS A 228 7.01 -14.79 -6.95
CA LYS A 228 7.81 -13.97 -6.03
C LYS A 228 7.31 -14.03 -4.59
N SER A 229 5.99 -14.12 -4.39
CA SER A 229 5.38 -14.13 -3.06
C SER A 229 5.16 -15.54 -2.50
N GLY A 230 5.13 -16.58 -3.35
CA GLY A 230 4.76 -17.93 -2.95
C GLY A 230 3.28 -18.11 -2.59
N CYS A 231 2.44 -17.08 -2.79
CA CYS A 231 1.06 -17.07 -2.32
C CYS A 231 0.05 -16.99 -3.47
N VAL A 232 -0.86 -17.97 -3.50
CA VAL A 232 -1.97 -18.16 -4.44
C VAL A 232 -3.23 -18.48 -3.64
N ARG A 233 -4.33 -17.79 -3.93
CA ARG A 233 -5.63 -18.01 -3.29
C ARG A 233 -6.35 -19.24 -3.85
N ALA A 234 -7.29 -19.81 -3.08
CA ALA A 234 -7.94 -21.09 -3.38
C ALA A 234 -8.95 -21.09 -4.55
N ASN A 235 -9.01 -20.04 -5.37
CA ASN A 235 -10.07 -19.83 -6.37
C ASN A 235 -11.46 -19.79 -5.72
N ASP A 236 -11.57 -19.13 -4.56
CA ASP A 236 -12.78 -19.11 -3.74
C ASP A 236 -13.65 -17.86 -3.97
N ALA A 237 -13.08 -16.78 -4.51
CA ALA A 237 -13.79 -15.56 -4.86
C ALA A 237 -14.01 -15.42 -6.39
N ILE A 238 -12.96 -15.57 -7.18
CA ILE A 238 -12.98 -15.52 -8.65
C ILE A 238 -12.17 -16.70 -9.20
N ASN A 239 -12.03 -16.82 -10.53
CA ASN A 239 -10.98 -17.67 -11.08
C ASN A 239 -9.62 -17.01 -10.79
N GLU A 240 -8.98 -17.42 -9.70
CA GLU A 240 -7.71 -16.88 -9.20
C GLU A 240 -6.50 -17.71 -9.65
N SER A 241 -6.70 -18.61 -10.63
CA SER A 241 -5.63 -19.45 -11.16
C SER A 241 -4.56 -18.56 -11.79
N PRO A 242 -3.28 -18.70 -11.41
CA PRO A 242 -2.24 -17.82 -11.92
C PRO A 242 -2.14 -17.84 -13.44
N THR A 243 -1.96 -16.66 -14.04
CA THR A 243 -1.95 -16.49 -15.51
C THR A 243 -0.59 -16.01 -16.03
N GLY A 244 -0.25 -16.38 -17.27
CA GLY A 244 0.98 -15.94 -17.93
C GLY A 244 2.27 -16.60 -17.40
N SER A 245 3.42 -16.04 -17.79
CA SER A 245 4.74 -16.54 -17.40
C SER A 245 5.06 -16.24 -15.93
N SER A 246 5.72 -17.18 -15.25
CA SER A 246 6.27 -16.98 -13.89
C SER A 246 7.51 -16.08 -13.87
N VAL A 247 8.13 -15.87 -15.03
CA VAL A 247 9.27 -14.97 -15.20
C VAL A 247 8.91 -13.93 -16.25
N VAL A 248 8.78 -12.68 -15.82
CA VAL A 248 8.54 -11.53 -16.69
C VAL A 248 9.68 -10.54 -16.47
N PRO A 249 10.54 -10.30 -17.48
CA PRO A 249 11.69 -9.44 -17.33
C PRO A 249 11.25 -7.98 -17.14
N THR A 250 12.12 -7.19 -16.50
CA THR A 250 11.92 -5.74 -16.40
C THR A 250 12.04 -5.11 -17.79
N TYR A 251 11.04 -4.34 -18.18
CA TYR A 251 11.07 -3.52 -19.38
C TYR A 251 12.19 -2.47 -19.26
N ALA A 252 13.18 -2.56 -20.13
CA ALA A 252 14.13 -1.49 -20.37
C ALA A 252 13.60 -0.65 -21.55
N SER A 253 13.22 0.60 -21.29
CA SER A 253 12.98 1.55 -22.37
C SER A 253 14.29 1.71 -23.14
N THR A 254 14.30 1.39 -24.43
CA THR A 254 15.43 1.70 -25.31
C THR A 254 15.47 3.21 -25.49
N ALA A 255 16.06 3.92 -24.52
CA ALA A 255 16.47 5.29 -24.72
C ALA A 255 17.63 5.24 -25.71
N THR A 256 17.36 5.64 -26.96
CA THR A 256 18.41 5.96 -27.94
C THR A 256 19.23 7.11 -27.38
N SER A 257 20.33 6.76 -26.72
CA SER A 257 21.37 7.69 -26.29
C SER A 257 22.00 8.31 -27.52
N THR A 258 21.48 9.46 -27.96
CA THR A 258 22.20 10.33 -28.89
C THR A 258 23.25 11.05 -28.07
N SER A 259 24.45 10.47 -28.04
CA SER A 259 25.65 11.05 -27.46
C SER A 259 26.10 12.25 -28.30
N THR A 260 25.60 13.45 -27.96
CA THR A 260 26.19 14.70 -28.43
C THR A 260 27.36 15.04 -27.50
N SER A 261 28.55 14.58 -27.90
CA SER A 261 29.83 15.02 -27.36
C SER A 261 29.97 16.53 -27.57
N THR A 262 29.83 17.31 -26.50
CA THR A 262 30.24 18.72 -26.48
C THR A 262 31.37 18.85 -25.49
N SER A 263 32.58 18.92 -26.03
CA SER A 263 33.82 19.25 -25.34
C SER A 263 33.89 20.76 -25.07
N THR A 264 33.95 21.17 -23.81
CA THR A 264 34.43 22.51 -23.43
C THR A 264 35.40 22.40 -22.26
N SER A 265 36.65 22.72 -22.57
CA SER A 265 37.79 22.75 -21.67
C SER A 265 37.69 23.85 -20.62
N ALA A 266 38.28 23.58 -19.45
CA ALA A 266 38.42 24.50 -18.33
C ALA A 266 39.74 25.32 -18.40
N SER A 267 39.71 26.54 -17.84
CA SER A 267 40.80 27.29 -17.18
C SER A 267 40.26 28.69 -16.84
N GLY A 268 40.47 29.37 -15.70
CA GLY A 268 41.23 29.12 -14.48
C GLY A 268 41.26 30.40 -13.61
N GLY A 269 41.51 30.25 -12.29
CA GLY A 269 41.94 31.28 -11.32
C GLY A 269 40.87 32.25 -10.81
N GLY A 270 40.71 32.57 -9.52
CA GLY A 270 41.53 32.39 -8.32
C GLY A 270 41.36 33.65 -7.44
N GLY A 271 41.19 33.50 -6.11
CA GLY A 271 41.26 34.61 -5.16
C GLY A 271 40.24 34.52 -4.02
N GLY A 272 40.70 34.13 -2.83
CA GLY A 272 39.88 34.04 -1.62
C GLY A 272 39.81 35.34 -0.81
N ALA A 273 38.88 35.37 0.16
CA ALA A 273 38.96 36.21 1.34
C ALA A 273 38.07 35.63 2.46
N THR A 274 38.68 35.53 3.64
CA THR A 274 38.17 35.09 4.95
C THR A 274 37.28 36.16 5.59
N THR A 275 36.32 35.79 6.46
CA THR A 275 36.16 36.24 7.89
C THR A 275 34.77 35.94 8.46
N SER A 276 34.77 35.65 9.77
CA SER A 276 33.78 35.07 10.69
C SER A 276 32.51 35.88 11.06
N SER A 277 31.55 35.12 11.65
CA SER A 277 30.51 35.41 12.70
C SER A 277 30.19 36.87 13.09
N THR A 278 28.94 37.26 13.48
CA THR A 278 28.21 36.87 14.72
C THR A 278 26.80 37.54 14.78
N THR A 279 25.78 36.79 15.27
CA THR A 279 24.57 37.10 16.10
C THR A 279 23.47 38.17 15.83
N THR A 280 22.22 37.68 16.04
CA THR A 280 21.01 38.24 16.73
C THR A 280 20.14 39.36 16.11
N SER A 281 18.87 39.05 15.77
CA SER A 281 17.65 39.28 16.63
C SER A 281 16.31 39.27 15.87
N ALA A 282 15.33 38.61 16.49
CA ALA A 282 13.86 38.80 16.53
C ALA A 282 13.03 39.39 15.35
N GLY A 283 11.97 38.64 14.99
CA GLY A 283 10.59 39.19 15.00
C GLY A 283 9.86 39.40 13.66
N SER A 284 8.75 38.66 13.51
CA SER A 284 7.49 39.05 12.84
C SER A 284 7.25 38.65 11.36
N GLY A 285 6.12 37.93 11.17
CA GLY A 285 5.21 38.11 10.02
C GLY A 285 5.50 37.37 8.73
N GLY A 286 5.39 36.03 8.70
CA GLY A 286 5.48 35.25 7.47
C GLY A 286 4.21 35.33 6.59
N THR A 287 4.12 36.35 5.72
CA THR A 287 3.20 36.41 4.57
C THR A 287 3.59 35.39 3.49
N GLY A 288 3.47 34.09 3.80
CA GLY A 288 3.78 33.02 2.84
C GLY A 288 2.58 32.67 1.96
N THR A 289 2.86 32.29 0.71
CA THR A 289 1.89 31.69 -0.22
C THR A 289 0.99 30.68 0.49
N PRO A 290 -0.33 30.65 0.20
CA PRO A 290 -1.24 29.70 0.83
C PRO A 290 -0.74 28.26 0.67
N VAL A 291 -0.68 27.54 1.79
CA VAL A 291 -0.20 26.16 1.85
C VAL A 291 -1.14 25.24 1.08
N ALA A 292 -0.62 24.50 0.11
CA ALA A 292 -1.41 23.55 -0.68
C ALA A 292 -2.04 22.44 0.19
N HIS A 293 -2.98 21.68 -0.39
CA HIS A 293 -3.55 20.52 0.29
C HIS A 293 -2.44 19.62 0.85
N TYR A 294 -2.59 19.17 2.10
CA TYR A 294 -1.63 18.35 2.84
C TYR A 294 -0.30 19.01 3.18
N GLY A 295 -0.08 20.29 2.91
CA GLY A 295 1.09 21.00 3.42
C GLY A 295 0.98 21.30 4.92
N GLN A 296 2.13 21.42 5.60
CA GLN A 296 2.18 21.86 6.99
C GLN A 296 1.76 23.32 7.08
N CYS A 297 0.91 23.65 8.04
CA CYS A 297 0.37 25.00 8.25
C CYS A 297 0.42 25.41 9.73
N GLY A 298 1.11 24.64 10.57
CA GLY A 298 1.29 24.93 11.99
C GLY A 298 2.11 23.87 12.71
N GLY A 299 2.37 24.11 13.99
CA GLY A 299 3.22 23.28 14.84
C GLY A 299 4.34 24.06 15.50
N SER A 300 4.78 23.63 16.68
CA SER A 300 5.89 24.25 17.42
C SER A 300 7.17 24.22 16.59
N GLY A 301 7.76 25.39 16.36
CA GLY A 301 8.96 25.57 15.53
C GLY A 301 8.70 25.78 14.04
N TYR A 302 7.45 25.69 13.57
CA TYR A 302 7.10 25.96 12.17
C TYR A 302 7.10 27.46 11.87
N THR A 303 7.84 27.88 10.84
CA THR A 303 7.99 29.28 10.42
C THR A 303 7.35 29.61 9.08
N GLY A 304 6.70 28.64 8.43
CA GLY A 304 6.05 28.81 7.13
C GLY A 304 4.63 29.39 7.23
N SER A 305 3.94 29.49 6.09
CA SER A 305 2.57 30.03 6.03
C SER A 305 1.59 29.17 6.85
N THR A 306 0.72 29.83 7.62
CA THR A 306 -0.35 29.16 8.39
C THR A 306 -1.70 29.17 7.67
N ALA A 307 -1.78 29.89 6.55
CA ALA A 307 -2.97 29.97 5.72
C ALA A 307 -2.95 28.86 4.66
N CYS A 308 -4.00 28.04 4.60
CA CYS A 308 -4.15 27.03 3.57
C CYS A 308 -4.77 27.63 2.29
N ALA A 309 -4.39 27.10 1.13
CA ALA A 309 -5.06 27.41 -0.13
C ALA A 309 -6.54 26.99 -0.04
N SER A 310 -7.45 27.82 -0.55
CA SER A 310 -8.87 27.43 -0.63
C SER A 310 -9.02 26.17 -1.49
N PRO A 311 -9.82 25.15 -1.09
CA PRO A 311 -10.82 25.13 -0.02
C PRO A 311 -10.36 24.44 1.28
N TYR A 312 -9.07 24.48 1.60
CA TYR A 312 -8.50 23.73 2.72
C TYR A 312 -8.43 24.55 4.00
N THR A 313 -8.44 23.85 5.14
CA THR A 313 -8.32 24.43 6.49
C THR A 313 -7.15 23.79 7.21
N CYS A 314 -6.39 24.61 7.95
CA CYS A 314 -5.30 24.12 8.76
C CYS A 314 -5.84 23.33 9.95
N THR A 315 -5.64 22.02 9.96
CA THR A 315 -6.11 21.12 11.02
C THR A 315 -4.96 20.77 11.95
N TYR A 316 -5.15 21.01 13.24
CA TYR A 316 -4.20 20.62 14.27
C TYR A 316 -4.09 19.09 14.37
N MET A 317 -2.87 18.55 14.34
CA MET A 317 -2.62 17.11 14.52
C MET A 317 -1.78 16.82 15.78
N SER A 318 -0.78 17.65 16.06
CA SER A 318 0.02 17.55 17.28
C SER A 318 0.65 18.90 17.63
N ALA A 319 1.27 18.98 18.82
CA ALA A 319 1.95 20.19 19.28
C ALA A 319 3.04 20.67 18.32
N TYR A 320 3.58 19.79 17.47
CA TYR A 320 4.66 20.08 16.51
C TYR A 320 4.17 20.11 15.06
N TYR A 321 2.89 19.80 14.79
CA TYR A 321 2.41 19.66 13.42
C TYR A 321 0.91 19.95 13.23
N SER A 322 0.57 20.75 12.23
CA SER A 322 -0.79 20.98 11.73
C SER A 322 -0.77 20.97 10.20
N GLN A 323 -1.82 20.46 9.56
CA GLN A 323 -1.83 20.18 8.12
C GLN A 323 -3.10 20.67 7.42
N CYS A 324 -2.97 21.15 6.19
CA CYS A 324 -4.10 21.61 5.38
C CYS A 324 -4.95 20.43 4.87
N PHE A 325 -6.22 20.38 5.27
CA PHE A 325 -7.17 19.37 4.79
C PHE A 325 -8.45 20.02 4.27
N ARG A 326 -9.16 19.33 3.38
CA ARG A 326 -10.55 19.69 3.06
C ARG A 326 -11.47 19.16 4.16
N PHE A 327 -12.02 20.04 4.99
CA PHE A 327 -13.11 19.64 5.87
C PHE A 327 -14.38 19.44 5.03
N SER A 328 -14.68 18.19 4.69
CA SER A 328 -16.02 17.81 4.24
C SER A 328 -16.94 17.84 5.47
N ARG A 329 -17.50 19.00 5.83
CA ARG A 329 -18.68 19.03 6.70
C ARG A 329 -19.83 18.40 5.93
N ALA A 330 -20.00 17.09 6.07
CA ALA A 330 -21.27 16.44 5.76
C ALA A 330 -22.27 16.85 6.85
N VAL A 331 -22.89 18.02 6.70
CA VAL A 331 -24.16 18.28 7.37
C VAL A 331 -25.20 17.45 6.61
N ARG A 332 -25.40 16.20 7.00
CA ARG A 332 -26.60 15.47 6.58
C ARG A 332 -27.72 15.89 7.51
N ALA A 333 -28.61 16.74 7.01
CA ALA A 333 -30.00 16.69 7.44
C ALA A 333 -30.53 15.30 7.06
N PHE A 334 -30.96 14.52 8.04
CA PHE A 334 -31.71 13.29 7.78
C PHE A 334 -33.18 13.68 7.53
N PRO A 335 -33.78 13.34 6.38
CA PRO A 335 -35.22 13.18 6.33
C PRO A 335 -35.56 11.91 7.10
N THR A 336 -36.45 12.03 8.08
CA THR A 336 -37.14 10.90 8.70
C THR A 336 -37.97 10.16 7.65
N ASP A 337 -38.11 8.86 7.85
CA ASP A 337 -38.99 7.92 7.12
C ASP A 337 -38.36 7.19 5.92
N THR A 338 -37.65 6.10 6.21
CA THR A 338 -37.72 4.90 5.34
C THR A 338 -37.55 3.64 6.19
N VAL A 339 -38.64 2.86 6.28
CA VAL A 339 -38.67 1.53 6.92
C VAL A 339 -38.07 0.52 5.95
N ILE A 340 -36.99 -0.16 6.35
CA ILE A 340 -36.41 -1.28 5.57
C ILE A 340 -37.06 -2.59 6.04
N SER A 341 -37.90 -3.17 5.19
CA SER A 341 -38.43 -4.52 5.37
C SER A 341 -37.37 -5.55 4.99
N VAL A 342 -36.86 -6.31 5.96
CA VAL A 342 -35.94 -7.43 5.72
C VAL A 342 -36.77 -8.71 5.56
N PHE A 343 -36.75 -9.30 4.36
CA PHE A 343 -37.26 -10.65 4.12
C PHE A 343 -36.20 -11.67 4.58
N PHE A 344 -36.53 -12.48 5.60
CA PHE A 344 -35.77 -13.68 5.96
C PHE A 344 -36.47 -14.92 5.38
N LEU A 345 -35.74 -15.66 4.55
CA LEU A 345 -36.12 -17.00 4.09
C LEU A 345 -35.97 -17.99 5.26
N LEU A 346 -37.06 -18.68 5.57
CA LEU A 346 -37.15 -19.70 6.62
C LEU A 346 -36.53 -21.03 6.16
N SER A 347 -35.63 -21.59 6.97
CA SER A 347 -35.38 -23.04 7.03
C SER A 347 -35.53 -23.51 8.48
N ASN A 348 -36.67 -24.12 8.74
CA ASN A 348 -37.08 -25.10 9.77
C ASN A 348 -36.37 -25.20 11.13
N ASN A 349 -37.25 -25.25 12.14
CA ASN A 349 -37.15 -25.81 13.50
C ASN A 349 -36.31 -25.03 14.51
N TYR A 350 -36.99 -24.25 15.36
CA TYR A 350 -37.04 -24.43 16.83
C TYR A 350 -37.97 -23.34 17.42
N SER A 351 -38.95 -23.75 18.22
CA SER A 351 -39.83 -22.83 18.98
C SER A 351 -39.02 -22.06 20.02
N VAL A 352 -39.03 -20.73 19.98
CA VAL A 352 -38.63 -19.88 21.11
C VAL A 352 -39.56 -18.67 21.21
N ALA A 353 -40.01 -18.41 22.43
CA ALA A 353 -40.96 -17.38 22.83
C ALA A 353 -40.45 -15.95 22.56
N TYR A 354 -41.36 -15.05 22.17
CA TYR A 354 -41.11 -13.61 22.06
C TYR A 354 -41.08 -12.96 23.45
N THR A 355 -39.97 -12.30 23.78
CA THR A 355 -39.94 -11.23 24.80
C THR A 355 -39.58 -9.91 24.11
N ASN A 356 -40.50 -8.95 24.17
CA ASN A 356 -40.30 -7.59 23.69
C ASN A 356 -39.34 -6.85 24.63
N ILE A 357 -38.24 -6.28 24.10
CA ILE A 357 -37.44 -5.27 24.80
C ILE A 357 -37.63 -3.94 24.07
N ASN A 358 -38.39 -3.05 24.71
CA ASN A 358 -38.51 -1.64 24.36
C ASN A 358 -37.22 -0.91 24.77
N TYR A 359 -36.51 -0.28 23.83
CA TYR A 359 -35.47 0.71 24.14
C TYR A 359 -36.04 2.11 23.93
N SER A 360 -36.66 2.65 24.98
CA SER A 360 -36.78 4.10 25.17
C SER A 360 -35.90 4.49 26.35
N THR A 361 -35.20 5.63 26.19
CA THR A 361 -34.33 6.32 27.16
C THR A 361 -32.88 5.84 27.25
N LEU A 362 -31.98 6.60 26.62
CA LEU A 362 -30.66 6.95 27.16
C LEU A 362 -30.18 8.23 26.47
N SER A 363 -30.60 9.37 27.04
CA SER A 363 -29.97 10.67 26.82
C SER A 363 -28.65 10.70 27.60
N HIS A 364 -27.53 10.95 26.94
CA HIS A 364 -26.28 11.29 27.62
C HIS A 364 -25.88 12.73 27.34
N THR A 365 -25.84 13.46 28.45
CA THR A 365 -25.48 14.85 28.66
C THR A 365 -23.97 15.02 28.44
N ASN A 366 -23.61 15.95 27.56
CA ASN A 366 -22.24 16.45 27.41
C ASN A 366 -21.93 17.42 28.57
N LYS A 367 -20.83 17.20 29.30
CA LYS A 367 -20.22 18.21 30.17
C LYS A 367 -18.74 18.32 29.86
N ASN A 368 -18.37 19.50 29.38
CA ASN A 368 -17.01 20.03 29.31
C ASN A 368 -16.43 20.18 30.72
N THR A 369 -15.17 19.77 30.89
CA THR A 369 -14.10 20.51 31.57
C THR A 369 -12.77 20.00 31.04
#